data_AF-A0A5K4FCH8-F1
#
_entry.id   AF-A0A5K4FCH8-F1
#
_cell.length_a   1.000
_cell.length_b   1.000
_cell.length_c   1.000
_cell.angle_alpha   90.00
_cell.angle_beta   90.00
_cell.angle_gamma   90.00
#
_symmetry.space_group_name_H-M   'P 1'
#
loop_
_entity.id
_entity.type
_entity.pdbx_description
1 polymer ?
#
loop_
_entity_poly.entity_id
_entity_poly.type
_entity_poly.pdbx_seq_one_letter_code
_entity_poly.pdbx_strand_id
1 'polypeptide(L)'
;IPKLSSFSYYSLLPDFPSTRLLRFGTSLAQLCRKSSNQSEKVSNYGAAATRLRFPVSSRPIRLKRAEGVGGGVTGRMMLLRRYVSKLLDDERIELPWSHAIETRLYAERLIQEGILASAEQDLVSLFELWKNSKEPEINDKLNLGILELSVFWLTEERLVEKLFKVFVPRYRFYGRSYTSLFQIFPPVYPIKPCGTKSFGILELHGNPWPPVHGHGIAGRSLNPEPFQDRYLINVLLDAARESSVKKNCTLPKSSPIVIDYELRPIN
;
A
#
# COMPACT_ATOMS: atom_id res chain seq x y z
N ILE A 1 -1.64 -29.89 -42.20
CA ILE A 1 -0.34 -29.25 -41.91
C ILE A 1 -0.09 -28.14 -42.92
N PRO A 2 -0.47 -26.87 -42.63
CA PRO A 2 0.13 -25.73 -43.29
C PRO A 2 1.34 -25.27 -42.48
N LYS A 3 2.47 -25.12 -43.16
CA LYS A 3 3.74 -24.66 -42.59
C LYS A 3 3.59 -23.19 -42.18
N LEU A 4 3.56 -22.90 -40.88
CA LEU A 4 3.67 -21.54 -40.37
C LEU A 4 5.12 -21.07 -40.58
N SER A 5 5.30 -20.15 -41.51
CA SER A 5 6.55 -19.45 -41.77
C SER A 5 6.98 -18.67 -40.53
N SER A 6 8.18 -18.98 -40.04
CA SER A 6 8.88 -18.25 -39.00
C SER A 6 9.29 -16.86 -39.52
N PHE A 7 8.46 -15.85 -39.28
CA PHE A 7 8.85 -14.45 -39.48
C PHE A 7 9.88 -14.05 -38.42
N SER A 8 11.15 -14.19 -38.79
CA SER A 8 12.30 -13.67 -38.05
C SER A 8 12.41 -12.17 -38.31
N TYR A 9 11.77 -11.35 -37.47
CA TYR A 9 12.15 -9.93 -37.36
C TYR A 9 13.25 -9.81 -36.32
N TYR A 10 14.48 -10.08 -36.76
CA TYR A 10 15.68 -9.66 -36.04
C TYR A 10 16.17 -8.32 -36.57
N SER A 11 16.81 -7.57 -35.66
CA SER A 11 17.73 -6.45 -35.88
C SER A 11 17.20 -5.16 -36.50
N LEU A 12 16.76 -4.23 -35.64
CA LEU A 12 17.12 -2.80 -35.71
C LEU A 12 16.99 -2.18 -34.30
N LEU A 13 17.81 -2.63 -33.35
CA LEU A 13 18.03 -1.85 -32.13
C LEU A 13 19.32 -1.04 -32.34
N PRO A 14 19.28 0.29 -32.18
CA PRO A 14 20.45 1.12 -32.36
C PRO A 14 21.49 0.80 -31.28
N ASP A 15 22.74 0.68 -31.71
CA ASP A 15 23.90 0.43 -30.88
C ASP A 15 23.97 1.41 -29.71
N PHE A 16 23.68 0.93 -28.50
CA PHE A 16 23.93 1.72 -27.29
C PHE A 16 25.44 1.83 -27.10
N PRO A 17 26.03 3.04 -27.05
CA PRO A 17 27.45 3.19 -26.86
C PRO A 17 27.83 2.64 -25.49
N SER A 18 28.78 1.71 -25.48
CA SER A 18 29.39 1.10 -24.30
C SER A 18 30.22 2.16 -23.55
N THR A 19 29.54 3.05 -22.81
CA THR A 19 30.22 4.06 -21.99
C THR A 19 30.65 3.44 -20.67
N ARG A 20 31.91 3.03 -20.65
CA ARG A 20 32.78 2.83 -19.48
C ARG A 20 32.37 3.68 -18.27
N LEU A 21 32.07 2.99 -17.17
CA LEU A 21 32.23 3.35 -15.76
C LEU A 21 32.72 4.79 -15.48
N LEU A 22 31.86 5.78 -15.65
CA LEU A 22 32.09 7.10 -15.04
C LEU A 22 31.73 7.02 -13.56
N ARG A 23 32.77 6.74 -12.77
CA ARG A 23 32.83 6.97 -11.32
C ARG A 23 32.72 8.47 -11.04
N PHE A 24 31.54 9.06 -11.08
CA PHE A 24 31.29 10.35 -10.44
C PHE A 24 29.87 10.34 -9.89
N GLY A 25 29.75 10.62 -8.59
CA GLY A 25 28.52 10.59 -7.81
C GLY A 25 27.51 11.64 -8.24
N THR A 26 26.99 11.53 -9.47
CA THR A 26 25.78 12.24 -9.86
C THR A 26 24.63 11.58 -9.15
N SER A 27 24.15 12.24 -8.09
CA SER A 27 22.89 11.92 -7.42
C SER A 27 21.84 11.60 -8.47
N LEU A 28 21.32 10.37 -8.45
CA LEU A 28 20.32 9.86 -9.40
C LEU A 28 19.08 10.78 -9.49
N ALA A 29 18.86 11.62 -8.46
CA ALA A 29 17.85 12.65 -8.45
C ALA A 29 18.01 13.72 -9.55
N GLN A 30 19.23 14.04 -10.00
CA GLN A 30 19.44 15.01 -11.08
C GLN A 30 19.08 14.45 -12.46
N LEU A 31 19.16 13.14 -12.69
CA LEU A 31 18.85 12.54 -13.99
C LEU A 31 17.34 12.60 -14.31
N CYS A 32 16.48 12.61 -13.28
CA CYS A 32 15.03 12.73 -13.46
C CYS A 32 14.52 14.17 -13.65
N ARG A 33 15.38 15.21 -13.64
CA ARG A 33 14.92 16.60 -13.73
C ARG A 33 14.56 17.09 -15.15
N LYS A 34 14.68 16.26 -16.19
CA LYS A 34 14.48 16.70 -17.59
C LYS A 34 13.13 16.35 -18.25
N SER A 35 12.11 15.87 -17.53
CA SER A 35 10.79 15.57 -18.14
C SER A 35 9.59 16.34 -17.54
N SER A 36 9.75 17.62 -17.20
CA SER A 36 8.64 18.42 -16.65
C SER A 36 7.93 19.34 -17.64
N ASN A 37 8.27 19.32 -18.94
CA ASN A 37 7.69 20.26 -19.91
C ASN A 37 6.81 19.57 -20.97
N GLN A 38 6.23 18.41 -20.66
CA GLN A 38 5.24 17.79 -21.54
C GLN A 38 3.82 18.16 -21.11
N SER A 39 3.33 19.23 -21.75
CA SER A 39 1.94 19.46 -22.10
C SER A 39 0.96 19.70 -20.94
N GLU A 40 0.61 20.98 -20.73
CA GLU A 40 -0.69 21.42 -20.18
C GLU A 40 -1.85 21.03 -21.14
N LYS A 41 -1.88 19.79 -21.64
CA LYS A 41 -3.18 19.22 -22.01
C LYS A 41 -3.86 19.01 -20.68
N VAL A 42 -4.97 19.71 -20.44
CA VAL A 42 -5.86 19.45 -19.31
C VAL A 42 -6.31 17.99 -19.45
N SER A 43 -5.53 17.06 -18.90
CA SER A 43 -5.84 15.64 -18.97
C SER A 43 -7.05 15.41 -18.10
N ASN A 44 -8.01 14.63 -18.58
CA ASN A 44 -9.26 14.33 -17.89
C ASN A 44 -9.08 13.50 -16.60
N TYR A 45 -7.84 13.26 -16.18
CA TYR A 45 -7.44 12.46 -15.03
C TYR A 45 -6.18 13.03 -14.36
N GLY A 46 -5.97 12.65 -13.10
CA GLY A 46 -4.88 13.06 -12.25
C GLY A 46 -3.56 12.36 -12.57
N ALA A 47 -2.49 12.90 -12.00
CA ALA A 47 -1.14 12.52 -12.35
C ALA A 47 -0.68 11.16 -11.78
N ALA A 48 -1.53 10.48 -11.00
CA ALA A 48 -1.36 9.08 -10.58
C ALA A 48 -1.86 8.07 -11.62
N ALA A 49 -2.75 8.47 -12.54
CA ALA A 49 -3.30 7.58 -13.57
C ALA A 49 -2.23 7.14 -14.58
N THR A 50 -1.29 8.03 -14.91
CA THR A 50 -0.24 7.76 -15.90
C THR A 50 1.01 7.10 -15.31
N ARG A 51 1.28 7.29 -14.01
CA ARG A 51 2.51 6.83 -13.37
C ARG A 51 2.30 6.48 -11.90
N LEU A 52 2.91 5.37 -11.47
CA LEU A 52 2.96 4.98 -10.06
C LEU A 52 3.71 6.02 -9.21
N ARG A 53 3.05 6.47 -8.13
CA ARG A 53 3.50 7.56 -7.24
C ARG A 53 4.24 7.06 -5.99
N PHE A 54 4.86 5.89 -6.06
CA PHE A 54 5.67 5.31 -4.99
C PHE A 54 6.86 4.55 -5.58
N PRO A 55 7.95 4.35 -4.82
CA PRO A 55 9.13 3.66 -5.33
C PRO A 55 8.81 2.18 -5.62
N VAL A 56 9.15 1.74 -6.84
CA VAL A 56 9.01 0.34 -7.28
C VAL A 56 10.40 -0.28 -7.35
N SER A 57 10.58 -1.45 -6.75
CA SER A 57 11.84 -2.17 -6.84
C SER A 57 12.05 -2.68 -8.27
N SER A 58 13.24 -2.45 -8.84
CA SER A 58 13.59 -2.94 -10.17
C SER A 58 13.65 -4.48 -10.24
N ARG A 59 13.95 -5.12 -9.10
CA ARG A 59 13.96 -6.58 -8.96
C ARG A 59 12.63 -7.06 -8.40
N PRO A 60 12.09 -8.19 -8.90
CA PRO A 60 10.88 -8.78 -8.36
C PRO A 60 11.11 -9.28 -6.92
N ILE A 61 10.13 -9.07 -6.06
CA ILE A 61 10.19 -9.53 -4.67
C ILE A 61 9.90 -11.03 -4.61
N ARG A 62 10.77 -11.79 -3.94
CA ARG A 62 10.56 -13.23 -3.74
C ARG A 62 9.46 -13.45 -2.71
N LEU A 63 8.35 -14.08 -3.12
CA LEU A 63 7.31 -14.56 -2.20
C LEU A 63 7.68 -15.96 -1.72
N LYS A 64 7.54 -16.22 -0.41
CA LYS A 64 7.88 -17.53 0.18
C LYS A 64 6.91 -18.63 -0.26
N ARG A 65 5.64 -18.28 -0.49
CA ARG A 65 4.57 -19.21 -0.86
C ARG A 65 3.76 -18.64 -2.01
N ALA A 66 3.37 -19.52 -2.91
CA ALA A 66 2.34 -19.29 -3.92
C ALA A 66 1.01 -19.91 -3.42
N GLU A 67 -0.06 -19.79 -4.20
CA GLU A 67 -1.25 -20.59 -3.97
C GLU A 67 -0.97 -22.07 -4.24
N GLY A 68 -1.27 -22.91 -3.24
CA GLY A 68 -0.99 -24.34 -3.28
C GLY A 68 0.50 -24.70 -3.22
N VAL A 69 0.75 -26.01 -3.10
CA VAL A 69 2.11 -26.56 -3.21
C VAL A 69 2.46 -26.67 -4.69
N GLY A 70 3.61 -26.14 -5.11
CA GLY A 70 4.10 -26.28 -6.48
C GLY A 70 3.43 -25.39 -7.54
N GLY A 71 2.59 -24.42 -7.16
CA GLY A 71 1.86 -23.58 -8.13
C GLY A 71 2.71 -22.68 -9.03
N GLY A 72 4.01 -22.50 -8.73
CA GLY A 72 4.92 -21.70 -9.55
C GLY A 72 4.45 -20.26 -9.77
N VAL A 73 4.61 -19.76 -11.00
CA VAL A 73 4.17 -18.41 -11.40
C VAL A 73 2.64 -18.28 -11.39
N THR A 74 1.92 -19.31 -11.84
CA THR A 74 0.44 -19.33 -11.86
C THR A 74 -0.14 -19.23 -10.46
N GLY A 75 0.37 -20.03 -9.51
CA GLY A 75 -0.06 -19.97 -8.11
C GLY A 75 0.30 -18.63 -7.44
N ARG A 76 1.40 -17.98 -7.84
CA ARG A 76 1.70 -16.62 -7.40
C ARG A 76 0.66 -15.63 -7.90
N MET A 77 0.29 -15.71 -9.18
CA MET A 77 -0.71 -14.84 -9.78
C MET A 77 -2.07 -15.01 -9.08
N MET A 78 -2.51 -16.24 -8.86
CA MET A 78 -3.79 -16.51 -8.20
C MET A 78 -3.80 -16.06 -6.73
N LEU A 79 -2.67 -16.20 -6.02
CA LEU A 79 -2.51 -15.65 -4.68
C LEU A 79 -2.66 -14.12 -4.65
N LEU A 80 -2.03 -13.43 -5.61
CA LEU A 80 -2.14 -11.97 -5.73
C LEU A 80 -3.54 -11.54 -6.13
N ARG A 81 -4.21 -12.28 -7.03
CA ARG A 81 -5.61 -12.09 -7.39
C ARG A 81 -6.50 -12.08 -6.14
N ARG A 82 -6.34 -13.08 -5.26
CA ARG A 82 -7.09 -13.15 -3.98
C ARG A 82 -6.84 -11.92 -3.10
N TYR A 83 -5.59 -11.47 -3.00
CA TYR A 83 -5.27 -10.28 -2.20
C TYR A 83 -5.76 -8.98 -2.80
N VAL A 84 -5.69 -8.79 -4.13
CA VAL A 84 -6.23 -7.61 -4.81
C VAL A 84 -7.75 -7.57 -4.65
N SER A 85 -8.43 -8.70 -4.85
CA SER A 85 -9.87 -8.83 -4.62
C SER A 85 -10.24 -8.47 -3.18
N LYS A 86 -9.50 -9.00 -2.19
CA LYS A 86 -9.75 -8.72 -0.76
C LYS A 86 -9.44 -7.27 -0.37
N LEU A 87 -8.40 -6.67 -0.97
CA LEU A 87 -8.05 -5.25 -0.76
C LEU A 87 -9.18 -4.33 -1.23
N LEU A 88 -9.78 -4.60 -2.39
CA LEU A 88 -10.84 -3.75 -2.93
C LEU A 88 -12.18 -3.98 -2.20
N ASP A 89 -12.39 -5.17 -1.62
CA ASP A 89 -13.55 -5.44 -0.77
C ASP A 89 -13.46 -4.65 0.55
N ASP A 90 -12.42 -4.91 1.34
CA ASP A 90 -12.29 -4.37 2.70
C ASP A 90 -11.74 -2.95 2.74
N GLU A 91 -11.08 -2.47 1.67
CA GLU A 91 -10.33 -1.21 1.61
C GLU A 91 -9.14 -1.10 2.58
N ARG A 92 -8.91 -2.10 3.41
CA ARG A 92 -7.75 -2.29 4.28
C ARG A 92 -7.53 -3.78 4.51
N ILE A 93 -6.31 -4.25 4.29
CA ILE A 93 -5.92 -5.64 4.57
C ILE A 93 -4.55 -5.71 5.23
N GLU A 94 -4.36 -6.74 6.05
CA GLU A 94 -3.09 -7.03 6.72
C GLU A 94 -2.44 -8.26 6.07
N LEU A 95 -1.22 -8.08 5.55
CA LEU A 95 -0.50 -9.11 4.83
C LEU A 95 0.96 -9.19 5.29
N PRO A 96 1.68 -10.29 5.05
CA PRO A 96 3.13 -10.27 5.18
C PRO A 96 3.72 -9.18 4.26
N TRP A 97 4.69 -8.41 4.75
CA TRP A 97 5.22 -7.20 4.08
C TRP A 97 5.56 -7.40 2.59
N SER A 98 6.26 -8.49 2.27
CA SER A 98 6.57 -8.90 0.89
C SER A 98 5.35 -9.02 -0.02
N HIS A 99 4.25 -9.57 0.49
CA HIS A 99 3.01 -9.75 -0.28
C HIS A 99 2.28 -8.40 -0.39
N ALA A 100 2.29 -7.60 0.68
CA ALA A 100 1.68 -6.27 0.68
C ALA A 100 2.31 -5.34 -0.38
N ILE A 101 3.65 -5.33 -0.50
CA ILE A 101 4.34 -4.52 -1.53
C ILE A 101 3.93 -4.95 -2.93
N GLU A 102 3.82 -6.25 -3.17
CA GLU A 102 3.50 -6.75 -4.50
C GLU A 102 2.03 -6.55 -4.85
N THR A 103 1.11 -6.92 -3.94
CA THR A 103 -0.33 -6.68 -4.09
C THR A 103 -0.61 -5.21 -4.40
N ARG A 104 0.09 -4.29 -3.73
CA ARG A 104 0.01 -2.85 -3.99
C ARG A 104 0.23 -2.50 -5.46
N LEU A 105 1.24 -3.09 -6.11
CA LEU A 105 1.58 -2.81 -7.51
C LEU A 105 0.43 -3.21 -8.45
N TYR A 106 -0.14 -4.39 -8.25
CA TYR A 106 -1.25 -4.89 -9.07
C TYR A 106 -2.54 -4.11 -8.84
N ALA A 107 -2.86 -3.77 -7.58
CA ALA A 107 -4.03 -2.97 -7.26
C ALA A 107 -3.95 -1.57 -7.86
N GLU A 108 -2.80 -0.90 -7.73
CA GLU A 108 -2.59 0.43 -8.32
C GLU A 108 -2.70 0.37 -9.84
N ARG A 109 -2.10 -0.65 -10.47
CA ARG A 109 -2.18 -0.80 -11.92
C ARG A 109 -3.62 -1.04 -12.40
N LEU A 110 -4.40 -1.88 -11.71
CA LEU A 110 -5.79 -2.14 -12.05
C LEU A 110 -6.63 -0.84 -12.02
N ILE A 111 -6.43 0.00 -10.99
CA ILE A 111 -7.12 1.29 -10.87
C ILE A 111 -6.65 2.27 -11.98
N GLN A 112 -5.35 2.30 -12.31
CA GLN A 112 -4.84 3.12 -13.42
C GLN A 112 -5.54 2.79 -14.74
N GLU A 113 -5.60 1.50 -15.11
CA GLU A 113 -6.25 1.07 -16.35
C GLU A 113 -7.74 1.42 -16.35
N GLY A 114 -8.43 1.23 -15.22
CA GLY A 114 -9.83 1.65 -15.08
C GLY A 114 -10.03 3.15 -15.28
N ILE A 115 -9.16 4.00 -14.71
CA ILE A 115 -9.25 5.46 -14.89
C ILE A 115 -8.98 5.87 -16.34
N LEU A 116 -7.97 5.28 -16.99
CA LEU A 116 -7.66 5.58 -18.39
C LEU A 116 -8.83 5.19 -19.30
N ALA A 117 -9.38 4.00 -19.13
CA ALA A 117 -10.52 3.51 -19.90
C ALA A 117 -11.79 4.34 -19.68
N SER A 118 -12.01 4.82 -18.46
CA SER A 118 -13.15 5.68 -18.13
C SER A 118 -13.13 7.06 -18.79
N ALA A 119 -12.00 7.46 -19.39
CA ALA A 119 -11.94 8.68 -20.20
C ALA A 119 -12.51 8.47 -21.60
N GLU A 120 -12.56 7.22 -22.09
CA GLU A 120 -12.98 6.88 -23.45
C GLU A 120 -14.41 6.34 -23.50
N GLN A 121 -14.82 5.53 -22.51
CA GLN A 121 -16.08 4.78 -22.52
C GLN A 121 -16.73 4.78 -21.13
N ASP A 122 -18.06 4.60 -21.09
CA ASP A 122 -18.77 4.37 -19.83
C ASP A 122 -18.64 2.90 -19.40
N LEU A 123 -17.79 2.68 -18.40
CA LEU A 123 -17.50 1.35 -17.86
C LEU A 123 -18.69 0.71 -17.15
N VAL A 124 -19.59 1.53 -16.59
CA VAL A 124 -20.79 1.01 -15.90
C VAL A 124 -21.74 0.40 -16.93
N SER A 125 -22.05 1.13 -18.00
CA SER A 125 -22.89 0.61 -19.09
C SER A 125 -22.30 -0.65 -19.73
N LEU A 126 -20.99 -0.67 -19.98
CA LEU A 126 -20.30 -1.85 -20.53
C LEU A 126 -20.44 -3.08 -19.62
N PHE A 127 -20.31 -2.88 -18.32
CA PHE A 127 -20.42 -3.95 -17.35
C PHE A 127 -21.86 -4.50 -17.22
N GLU A 128 -22.86 -3.61 -17.21
CA GLU A 128 -24.27 -4.03 -17.21
C GLU A 128 -24.64 -4.77 -18.51
N LEU A 129 -24.08 -4.37 -19.66
CA LEU A 129 -24.23 -5.10 -20.92
C LEU A 129 -23.64 -6.51 -20.82
N TRP A 130 -22.41 -6.62 -20.30
CA TRP A 130 -21.74 -7.91 -20.12
C TRP A 130 -22.52 -8.86 -19.19
N LYS A 131 -23.09 -8.33 -18.09
CA LYS A 131 -23.91 -9.10 -17.15
C LYS A 131 -25.17 -9.69 -17.78
N ASN A 132 -25.83 -8.91 -18.63
CA ASN A 132 -27.12 -9.30 -19.22
C ASN A 132 -26.98 -10.08 -20.52
N SER A 133 -25.78 -10.10 -21.12
CA SER A 133 -25.55 -10.82 -22.36
C SER A 133 -25.31 -12.31 -22.13
N LYS A 134 -25.96 -13.16 -22.92
CA LYS A 134 -25.64 -14.60 -22.97
C LYS A 134 -24.37 -14.87 -23.77
N GLU A 135 -24.14 -14.07 -24.81
CA GLU A 135 -23.01 -14.16 -25.73
C GLU A 135 -22.62 -12.74 -26.14
N PRO A 136 -21.46 -12.22 -25.68
CA PRO A 136 -21.02 -10.90 -26.09
C PRO A 136 -20.61 -10.95 -27.57
N GLU A 137 -21.36 -10.28 -28.44
CA GLU A 137 -20.89 -9.99 -29.79
C GLU A 137 -19.65 -9.10 -29.69
N ILE A 138 -18.51 -9.61 -30.17
CA ILE A 138 -17.22 -8.93 -30.12
C ILE A 138 -17.25 -7.81 -31.18
N ASN A 139 -17.73 -6.63 -30.78
CA ASN A 139 -17.57 -5.42 -31.56
C ASN A 139 -16.13 -4.91 -31.36
N ASP A 140 -15.30 -4.93 -32.40
CA ASP A 140 -13.88 -4.50 -32.38
C ASP A 140 -13.64 -3.10 -31.76
N LYS A 141 -14.70 -2.27 -31.66
CA LYS A 141 -14.62 -0.89 -31.17
C LYS A 141 -14.70 -0.75 -29.64
N LEU A 142 -15.20 -1.76 -28.92
CA LEU A 142 -15.35 -1.70 -27.46
C LEU A 142 -14.08 -2.18 -26.77
N ASN A 143 -13.69 -1.49 -25.69
CA ASN A 143 -12.50 -1.85 -24.92
C ASN A 143 -12.80 -3.00 -23.97
N LEU A 144 -13.19 -4.17 -24.51
CA LEU A 144 -13.53 -5.37 -23.74
C LEU A 144 -12.37 -5.85 -22.86
N GLY A 145 -11.12 -5.55 -23.25
CA GLY A 145 -9.92 -5.90 -22.51
C GLY A 145 -9.90 -5.38 -21.06
N ILE A 146 -10.40 -4.18 -20.77
CA ILE A 146 -10.46 -3.68 -19.38
C ILE A 146 -11.46 -4.47 -18.55
N LEU A 147 -12.59 -4.86 -19.15
CA LEU A 147 -13.60 -5.66 -18.47
C LEU A 147 -13.06 -7.06 -18.17
N GLU A 148 -12.43 -7.72 -19.15
CA GLU A 148 -11.79 -9.02 -18.98
C GLU A 148 -10.68 -8.97 -17.92
N LEU A 149 -9.85 -7.93 -17.94
CA LEU A 149 -8.84 -7.68 -16.90
C LEU A 149 -9.50 -7.53 -15.52
N SER A 150 -10.59 -6.78 -15.42
CA SER A 150 -11.28 -6.54 -14.15
C SER A 150 -11.93 -7.80 -13.60
N VAL A 151 -12.66 -8.54 -14.43
CA VAL A 151 -13.27 -9.84 -14.10
C VAL A 151 -12.19 -10.89 -13.75
N PHE A 152 -11.02 -10.80 -14.38
CA PHE A 152 -9.89 -11.63 -14.00
C PHE A 152 -9.35 -11.27 -12.61
N TRP A 153 -9.11 -10.00 -12.28
CA TRP A 153 -8.50 -9.65 -10.98
C TRP A 153 -9.48 -9.73 -9.81
N LEU A 154 -10.76 -9.46 -10.06
CA LEU A 154 -11.81 -9.42 -9.05
C LEU A 154 -12.62 -10.71 -9.10
N THR A 155 -12.64 -11.45 -8.00
CA THR A 155 -13.31 -12.76 -7.95
C THR A 155 -14.83 -12.62 -7.97
N GLU A 156 -15.33 -11.53 -7.39
CA GLU A 156 -16.76 -11.30 -7.21
C GLU A 156 -17.23 -10.16 -8.11
N GLU A 157 -18.39 -10.35 -8.73
CA GLU A 157 -19.02 -9.39 -9.62
C GLU A 157 -19.29 -8.05 -8.95
N ARG A 158 -19.76 -8.06 -7.69
CA ARG A 158 -19.99 -6.84 -6.89
C ARG A 158 -18.74 -5.97 -6.73
N LEU A 159 -17.55 -6.59 -6.77
CA LEU A 159 -16.29 -5.86 -6.65
C LEU A 159 -15.93 -5.16 -7.98
N VAL A 160 -16.31 -5.75 -9.12
CA VAL A 160 -16.15 -5.11 -10.43
C VAL A 160 -17.08 -3.88 -10.52
N GLU A 161 -18.32 -4.00 -10.05
CA GLU A 161 -19.21 -2.84 -9.91
C GLU A 161 -18.62 -1.77 -8.99
N LYS A 162 -18.10 -2.17 -7.83
CA LYS A 162 -17.45 -1.25 -6.88
C LYS A 162 -16.22 -0.57 -7.52
N LEU A 163 -15.46 -1.27 -8.36
CA LEU A 163 -14.33 -0.70 -9.09
C LEU A 163 -14.79 0.47 -9.97
N PHE A 164 -15.80 0.26 -10.81
CA PHE A 164 -16.25 1.28 -11.77
C PHE A 164 -17.14 2.35 -11.16
N LYS A 165 -18.07 2.00 -10.25
CA LYS A 165 -19.01 2.95 -9.63
C LYS A 165 -18.37 3.76 -8.50
N VAL A 166 -17.38 3.21 -7.78
CA VAL A 166 -16.80 3.85 -6.58
C VAL A 166 -15.34 4.22 -6.77
N PHE A 167 -14.46 3.25 -7.04
CA PHE A 167 -13.01 3.51 -7.00
C PHE A 167 -12.51 4.37 -8.16
N VAL A 168 -12.96 4.12 -9.38
CA VAL A 168 -12.55 4.90 -10.56
C VAL A 168 -12.94 6.38 -10.40
N PRO A 169 -14.20 6.74 -10.08
CA PRO A 169 -14.56 8.14 -9.79
C PRO A 169 -13.80 8.72 -8.59
N ARG A 170 -13.64 7.97 -7.50
CA ARG A 170 -12.92 8.42 -6.29
C ARG A 170 -11.48 8.81 -6.58
N TYR A 171 -10.78 8.03 -7.40
CA TYR A 171 -9.35 8.18 -7.65
C TYR A 171 -9.01 8.94 -8.94
N ARG A 172 -10.02 9.34 -9.73
CA ARG A 172 -9.84 9.95 -11.05
C ARG A 172 -8.82 11.09 -11.08
N PHE A 173 -8.83 11.97 -10.08
CA PHE A 173 -7.98 13.17 -10.03
C PHE A 173 -6.86 13.10 -8.99
N TYR A 174 -6.50 11.90 -8.53
CA TYR A 174 -5.44 11.76 -7.53
C TYR A 174 -4.06 12.13 -8.11
N GLY A 175 -3.33 12.97 -7.35
CA GLY A 175 -1.90 13.29 -7.60
C GLY A 175 -0.92 12.46 -6.76
N ARG A 176 -1.43 11.63 -5.85
CA ARG A 176 -0.69 10.70 -4.99
C ARG A 176 -1.05 9.25 -5.33
N SER A 177 -0.34 8.28 -4.75
CA SER A 177 -0.70 6.86 -4.88
C SER A 177 -2.13 6.60 -4.41
N TYR A 178 -2.82 5.60 -4.96
CA TYR A 178 -4.18 5.24 -4.51
C TYR A 178 -4.17 4.48 -3.19
N THR A 179 -3.08 3.77 -2.93
CA THR A 179 -2.87 2.96 -1.74
C THR A 179 -1.88 3.64 -0.77
N SER A 180 -2.04 3.33 0.51
CA SER A 180 -1.07 3.56 1.57
C SER A 180 -0.57 2.22 2.10
N LEU A 181 0.71 2.14 2.46
CA LEU A 181 1.33 0.93 2.98
C LEU A 181 2.09 1.25 4.26
N PHE A 182 1.78 0.55 5.34
CA PHE A 182 2.39 0.72 6.65
C PHE A 182 3.01 -0.58 7.13
N GLN A 183 4.17 -0.49 7.77
CA GLN A 183 4.85 -1.67 8.31
C GLN A 183 4.50 -1.83 9.79
N ILE A 184 3.97 -2.99 10.17
CA ILE A 184 3.79 -3.36 11.57
C ILE A 184 5.12 -3.91 12.08
N PHE A 185 5.62 -3.31 13.16
CA PHE A 185 6.81 -3.82 13.84
C PHE A 185 6.50 -5.16 14.51
N PRO A 186 7.37 -6.17 14.36
CA PRO A 186 7.20 -7.42 15.08
C PRO A 186 7.24 -7.15 16.60
N PRO A 187 6.50 -7.93 17.42
CA PRO A 187 6.55 -7.76 18.86
C PRO A 187 7.99 -7.98 19.36
N VAL A 188 8.40 -7.14 20.30
CA VAL A 188 9.74 -7.22 20.94
C VAL A 188 9.85 -8.50 21.79
N TYR A 189 8.73 -8.98 22.33
CA TYR A 189 8.66 -10.17 23.19
C TYR A 189 7.50 -11.10 22.78
N PRO A 190 7.68 -12.43 22.80
CA PRO A 190 8.96 -13.13 22.95
C PRO A 190 9.85 -12.88 21.73
N ILE A 191 11.16 -12.71 21.97
CA ILE A 191 12.18 -12.60 20.91
C ILE A 191 12.09 -13.88 20.08
N LYS A 192 11.60 -13.78 18.84
CA LYS A 192 11.55 -14.96 17.97
C LYS A 192 12.95 -15.18 17.39
N PRO A 193 13.43 -16.43 17.32
CA PRO A 193 14.86 -16.73 17.21
C PRO A 193 15.55 -16.11 15.99
N CYS A 194 14.87 -15.96 14.86
CA CYS A 194 15.33 -15.14 13.74
C CYS A 194 14.20 -15.09 12.69
N GLY A 195 13.97 -13.94 12.05
CA GLY A 195 13.15 -13.90 10.83
C GLY A 195 11.63 -13.85 11.01
N THR A 196 11.12 -13.20 12.08
CA THR A 196 9.71 -12.80 12.06
C THR A 196 9.44 -11.96 10.83
N LYS A 197 8.51 -12.42 9.98
CA LYS A 197 8.05 -11.61 8.87
C LYS A 197 7.35 -10.40 9.43
N SER A 198 7.84 -9.21 9.11
CA SER A 198 7.06 -7.99 9.32
C SER A 198 5.75 -8.13 8.56
N PHE A 199 4.68 -7.71 9.20
CA PHE A 199 3.39 -7.56 8.55
C PHE A 199 3.30 -6.13 8.00
N GLY A 200 2.50 -5.97 6.96
CA GLY A 200 2.18 -4.70 6.36
C GLY A 200 0.66 -4.53 6.34
N ILE A 201 0.22 -3.34 6.71
CA ILE A 201 -1.16 -2.89 6.52
C ILE A 201 -1.19 -2.18 5.17
N LEU A 202 -1.87 -2.77 4.21
CA LEU A 202 -2.13 -2.17 2.91
C LEU A 202 -3.56 -1.65 2.91
N GLU A 203 -3.71 -0.36 2.64
CA GLU A 203 -5.03 0.27 2.61
C GLU A 203 -5.21 1.18 1.41
N LEU A 204 -6.46 1.42 1.06
CA LEU A 204 -6.89 2.34 0.02
C LEU A 204 -7.17 3.71 0.64
N HIS A 205 -6.82 4.78 -0.06
CA HIS A 205 -7.09 6.13 0.43
C HIS A 205 -8.59 6.47 0.39
N GLY A 206 -9.06 7.19 1.41
CA GLY A 206 -10.50 7.45 1.56
C GLY A 206 -11.29 6.21 1.94
N ASN A 207 -10.63 5.23 2.56
CA ASN A 207 -11.29 4.10 3.18
C ASN A 207 -12.15 4.52 4.38
N PRO A 208 -13.19 3.75 4.74
CA PRO A 208 -14.08 4.07 5.85
C PRO A 208 -13.48 3.78 7.24
N TRP A 209 -12.22 3.34 7.30
CA TRP A 209 -11.58 2.88 8.53
C TRP A 209 -10.84 4.00 9.25
N PRO A 210 -10.78 3.99 10.60
CA PRO A 210 -9.96 4.92 11.36
C PRO A 210 -8.51 4.88 10.88
N PRO A 211 -7.84 6.03 10.71
CA PRO A 211 -6.50 6.07 10.13
C PRO A 211 -5.49 5.30 11.00
N VAL A 212 -4.62 4.51 10.36
CA VAL A 212 -3.64 3.63 11.04
C VAL A 212 -2.62 4.45 11.84
N HIS A 213 -2.20 5.57 11.25
CA HIS A 213 -1.51 6.61 11.98
C HIS A 213 -2.60 7.54 12.51
N GLY A 214 -2.72 7.70 13.83
CA GLY A 214 -3.45 8.82 14.38
C GLY A 214 -2.89 10.11 13.78
N HIS A 215 -3.63 11.21 13.80
CA HIS A 215 -3.25 12.46 13.15
C HIS A 215 -1.98 13.05 13.79
N GLY A 216 -0.80 12.51 13.47
CA GLY A 216 0.47 12.93 14.01
C GLY A 216 0.68 14.39 13.68
N ILE A 217 0.50 15.26 14.68
CA ILE A 217 1.16 16.56 14.68
C ILE A 217 2.64 16.25 14.49
N ALA A 218 3.23 16.77 13.41
CA ALA A 218 4.63 16.56 13.09
C ALA A 218 5.51 16.67 14.35
N GLY A 219 6.20 15.59 14.72
CA GLY A 219 7.12 15.55 15.86
C GLY A 219 6.55 15.01 17.18
N ARG A 220 5.26 14.67 17.29
CA ARG A 220 4.69 13.97 18.45
C ARG A 220 4.09 12.64 18.00
N SER A 221 4.20 11.62 18.87
CA SER A 221 3.65 10.25 18.75
C SER A 221 2.83 10.03 17.47
N LEU A 222 3.28 9.12 16.59
CA LEU A 222 2.65 8.82 15.29
C LEU A 222 1.12 8.61 15.36
N ASN A 223 0.58 8.38 16.56
CA ASN A 223 -0.83 8.50 16.90
C ASN A 223 -1.00 9.43 18.12
N PRO A 224 -1.42 10.71 18.01
CA PRO A 224 -2.13 11.36 19.10
C PRO A 224 -3.50 10.72 19.08
N GLU A 225 -3.64 9.63 19.82
CA GLU A 225 -4.97 9.09 20.07
C GLU A 225 -5.79 10.22 20.73
N PRO A 226 -7.01 10.50 20.25
CA PRO A 226 -7.76 11.62 20.77
C PRO A 226 -7.98 11.43 22.27
N PHE A 227 -7.80 12.51 23.03
CA PHE A 227 -7.96 12.50 24.49
C PHE A 227 -7.01 11.54 25.22
N GLN A 228 -5.76 11.40 24.76
CA GLN A 228 -4.74 10.63 25.47
C GLN A 228 -4.64 11.05 26.95
N ASP A 229 -4.76 12.33 27.22
CA ASP A 229 -4.91 12.98 28.53
C ASP A 229 -6.09 12.43 29.38
N ARG A 230 -7.14 11.89 28.77
CA ARG A 230 -8.29 11.25 29.45
C ARG A 230 -8.14 9.75 29.65
N TYR A 231 -7.05 9.14 29.18
CA TYR A 231 -6.85 7.72 29.41
C TYR A 231 -6.75 7.46 30.90
N LEU A 232 -7.42 6.39 31.35
CA LEU A 232 -7.41 6.01 32.75
C LEU A 232 -5.98 5.98 33.31
N ILE A 233 -5.02 5.47 32.54
CA ILE A 233 -3.60 5.45 32.94
C ILE A 233 -3.03 6.86 33.17
N ASN A 234 -3.32 7.81 32.29
CA ASN A 234 -2.80 9.18 32.38
C ASN A 234 -3.52 9.97 33.47
N VAL A 235 -4.84 9.79 33.62
CA VAL A 235 -5.63 10.32 34.75
C VAL A 235 -5.08 9.81 36.09
N LEU A 236 -4.76 8.52 36.19
CA LEU A 236 -4.17 7.94 37.41
C LEU A 236 -2.77 8.50 37.67
N LEU A 237 -1.94 8.65 36.64
CA LEU A 237 -0.61 9.24 36.77
C LEU A 237 -0.67 10.71 37.19
N ASP A 238 -1.60 11.48 36.64
CA ASP A 238 -1.76 12.89 36.96
C ASP A 238 -2.29 13.06 38.40
N ALA A 239 -3.29 12.25 38.81
CA ALA A 239 -3.75 12.22 40.19
C ALA A 239 -2.64 11.79 41.18
N ALA A 240 -1.82 10.80 40.81
CA ALA A 240 -0.68 10.38 41.62
C ALA A 240 0.36 11.50 41.78
N ARG A 241 0.69 12.21 40.69
CA ARG A 241 1.58 13.38 40.70
C ARG A 241 1.04 14.49 41.61
N GLU A 242 -0.24 14.84 41.50
CA GLU A 242 -0.89 15.84 42.35
C GLU A 242 -0.84 15.47 43.83
N SER A 243 -1.10 14.20 44.17
CA SER A 243 -1.05 13.72 45.55
C SER A 243 0.36 13.77 46.15
N SER A 244 1.38 13.50 45.35
CA SER A 244 2.79 13.56 45.75
C SER A 244 3.24 15.00 46.03
N VAL A 245 2.85 15.94 45.16
CA VAL A 245 3.10 17.39 45.37
C VAL A 245 2.45 17.86 46.67
N LYS A 246 1.19 17.46 46.93
CA LYS A 246 0.49 17.79 48.19
C LYS A 246 1.25 17.28 49.43
N LYS A 247 1.74 16.03 49.41
CA LYS A 247 2.53 15.45 50.52
C LYS A 247 3.82 16.22 50.80
N ASN A 248 4.54 16.60 49.74
CA ASN A 248 5.80 17.35 49.87
C ASN A 248 5.58 18.78 50.40
N CYS A 249 4.48 19.44 50.01
CA CYS A 249 4.14 20.77 50.52
C CYS A 249 3.73 20.78 52.00
N THR A 250 3.13 19.69 52.51
CA THR A 250 2.67 19.61 53.91
C THR A 250 3.74 19.15 54.89
N LEU A 251 4.85 18.57 54.40
CA LEU A 251 5.93 18.16 55.30
C LEU A 251 6.67 19.41 55.80
N PRO A 252 6.74 19.65 57.13
CA PRO A 252 7.62 20.67 57.67
C PRO A 252 9.06 20.36 57.25
N LYS A 253 9.86 21.40 57.01
CA LYS A 253 11.30 21.28 56.72
C LYS A 253 12.04 20.75 57.96
N SER A 254 11.80 19.50 58.35
CA SER A 254 12.60 18.79 59.34
C SER A 254 13.76 18.11 58.63
N SER A 255 14.92 18.13 59.29
CA SER A 255 16.21 17.64 58.81
C SER A 255 16.16 16.20 58.26
N PRO A 256 17.04 15.87 57.28
CA PRO A 256 17.03 14.58 56.60
C PRO A 256 17.23 13.43 57.58
N ILE A 257 16.30 12.49 57.58
CA ILE A 257 16.41 11.24 58.32
C ILE A 257 17.43 10.38 57.57
N VAL A 258 18.62 10.25 58.15
CA VAL A 258 19.65 9.30 57.70
C VAL A 258 19.12 7.91 58.01
N ILE A 259 18.70 7.17 56.99
CA ILE A 259 18.30 5.77 57.13
C ILE A 259 19.55 4.94 56.89
N ASP A 260 20.20 4.53 57.97
CA ASP A 260 21.30 3.57 57.92
C ASP A 260 20.73 2.20 57.59
N TYR A 261 21.09 1.68 56.42
CA TYR A 261 20.78 0.32 56.01
C TYR A 261 21.71 -0.66 56.75
N GLU A 262 21.31 -1.15 57.91
CA GLU A 262 21.94 -2.36 58.48
C GLU A 262 21.44 -3.59 57.71
N LEU A 263 22.23 -4.02 56.71
CA LEU A 263 22.06 -5.29 56.02
C LEU A 263 22.30 -6.44 57.01
N ARG A 264 21.23 -7.06 57.51
CA ARG A 264 21.37 -8.31 58.28
C ARG A 264 21.54 -9.49 57.31
N PRO A 265 22.58 -10.33 57.49
CA PRO A 265 22.77 -11.52 56.67
C PRO A 265 21.63 -12.51 56.88
N ILE A 266 21.19 -13.11 55.77
CA ILE A 266 20.19 -14.18 55.73
C ILE A 266 20.91 -15.45 56.22
N ASN A 267 20.46 -16.00 57.35
CA ASN A 267 20.82 -17.36 57.78
C ASN A 267 19.99 -18.41 57.05
#